data_AF-A0A9I3WIK8-F1
#
_entry.id   AF-A0A9I3WIK8-F1
#
_cell.length_a   1.000
_cell.length_b   1.000
_cell.length_c   1.000
_cell.angle_alpha   90.00
_cell.angle_beta   90.00
_cell.angle_gamma   90.00
#
_symmetry.space_group_name_H-M   'P 1'
#
loop_
_entity.id
_entity.type
_entity.pdbx_description
1 polymer ?
#
loop_
_entity_poly.entity_id
_entity_poly.type
_entity_poly.pdbx_seq_one_letter_code
_entity_poly.pdbx_strand_id
1 'polypeptide(L)'
;SLSDADKKALDASWKKLTAGADGKKNAGINLVLWMFANVPNMRAQFSKFNANQSDDALKGDAEFIKQVNVIVAALDGLLQSVNNPGQLQANLDKLAKSHVNLKIGLEFFGPLQQNIHSFIESALGVGAGSDEPKAWGNLIAAFNETLKKA
;
A
#
# COMPACT_ATOMS: atom_id res chain seq x y z
N SER A 1 -4.72 11.52 12.87
CA SER A 1 -3.26 11.35 13.08
C SER A 1 -3.01 9.92 13.53
N LEU A 2 -1.85 9.34 13.18
CA LEU A 2 -1.49 8.00 13.64
C LEU A 2 -1.12 8.02 15.14
N SER A 3 -1.67 7.08 15.91
CA SER A 3 -1.31 6.87 17.32
C SER A 3 0.09 6.23 17.44
N ASP A 4 0.68 6.24 18.63
CA ASP A 4 1.96 5.57 18.86
C ASP A 4 1.85 4.04 18.71
N ALA A 5 0.68 3.47 19.04
CA ALA A 5 0.37 2.08 18.77
C ALA A 5 0.36 1.79 17.26
N ASP A 6 -0.27 2.65 16.46
CA ASP A 6 -0.28 2.52 14.99
C ASP A 6 1.14 2.55 14.43
N LYS A 7 1.97 3.52 14.85
CA LYS A 7 3.36 3.65 14.38
C LYS A 7 4.18 2.40 14.67
N LYS A 8 4.06 1.86 15.89
CA LYS A 8 4.76 0.63 16.29
C LYS A 8 4.28 -0.58 15.52
N ALA A 9 2.96 -0.71 15.32
CA ALA A 9 2.37 -1.81 14.57
C ALA A 9 2.77 -1.75 13.08
N LEU A 10 2.79 -0.57 12.47
CA LEU A 10 3.24 -0.34 11.09
C LEU A 10 4.72 -0.73 10.91
N ASP A 11 5.61 -0.26 11.77
CA ASP A 11 7.04 -0.61 11.71
C ASP A 11 7.27 -2.13 11.89
N ALA A 12 6.65 -2.73 12.91
CA ALA A 12 6.82 -4.15 13.20
C ALA A 12 6.23 -5.05 12.11
N SER A 13 5.04 -4.74 11.62
CA SER A 13 4.38 -5.49 10.54
C SER A 13 5.15 -5.39 9.23
N TRP A 14 5.62 -4.20 8.86
CA TRP A 14 6.38 -4.03 7.64
C TRP A 14 7.68 -4.83 7.65
N LYS A 15 8.43 -4.78 8.76
CA LYS A 15 9.65 -5.60 8.94
C LYS A 15 9.37 -7.09 8.76
N LYS A 16 8.25 -7.59 9.28
CA LYS A 16 7.83 -8.99 9.09
C LYS A 16 7.47 -9.29 7.64
N LEU A 17 6.65 -8.44 7.01
CA LEU A 17 6.23 -8.60 5.60
C LEU A 17 7.43 -8.64 4.66
N THR A 18 8.45 -7.82 4.92
CA THR A 18 9.61 -7.68 4.05
C THR A 18 10.81 -8.53 4.48
N ALA A 19 10.64 -9.48 5.40
CA ALA A 19 11.73 -10.33 5.88
C ALA A 19 12.21 -11.34 4.82
N GLY A 20 13.48 -11.75 4.92
CA GLY A 20 14.08 -12.77 4.06
C GLY A 20 14.61 -12.25 2.72
N ALA A 21 15.13 -13.17 1.91
CA ALA A 21 15.62 -12.87 0.57
C ALA A 21 14.48 -12.36 -0.31
N ASP A 22 14.71 -11.26 -1.02
CA ASP A 22 13.71 -10.57 -1.85
C ASP A 22 12.42 -10.17 -1.10
N GLY A 23 12.44 -10.08 0.24
CA GLY A 23 11.25 -9.87 1.05
C GLY A 23 10.44 -8.63 0.65
N LYS A 24 11.11 -7.51 0.37
CA LYS A 24 10.44 -6.29 -0.14
C LYS A 24 9.73 -6.50 -1.48
N LYS A 25 10.39 -7.19 -2.42
CA LYS A 25 9.83 -7.52 -3.73
C LYS A 25 8.61 -8.43 -3.57
N ASN A 26 8.74 -9.49 -2.78
CA ASN A 26 7.66 -10.46 -2.55
C ASN A 26 6.46 -9.83 -1.86
N ALA A 27 6.69 -9.01 -0.82
CA ALA A 27 5.64 -8.25 -0.14
C ALA A 27 4.89 -7.33 -1.13
N GLY A 28 5.63 -6.62 -1.98
CA GLY A 28 5.06 -5.75 -3.01
C GLY A 28 4.24 -6.49 -4.05
N ILE A 29 4.75 -7.61 -4.58
CA ILE A 29 4.02 -8.46 -5.53
C ILE A 29 2.71 -8.92 -4.90
N ASN A 30 2.78 -9.48 -3.69
CA ASN A 30 1.60 -10.01 -2.99
C ASN A 30 0.57 -8.91 -2.74
N LEU A 31 1.01 -7.71 -2.35
CA LEU A 31 0.12 -6.57 -2.16
C LEU A 31 -0.56 -6.16 -3.47
N VAL A 32 0.18 -6.01 -4.57
CA VAL A 32 -0.39 -5.57 -5.84
C VAL A 32 -1.35 -6.61 -6.41
N LEU A 33 -1.01 -7.90 -6.36
CA LEU A 33 -1.92 -8.98 -6.78
C LEU A 33 -3.17 -9.02 -5.90
N TRP A 34 -3.02 -8.84 -4.58
CA TRP A 34 -4.16 -8.74 -3.68
C TRP A 34 -5.04 -7.52 -4.03
N MET A 35 -4.46 -6.35 -4.32
CA MET A 35 -5.23 -5.17 -4.75
C MET A 35 -5.98 -5.43 -6.06
N PHE A 36 -5.39 -6.15 -7.01
CA PHE A 36 -6.04 -6.52 -8.26
C PHE A 36 -7.26 -7.42 -8.06
N ALA A 37 -7.26 -8.26 -7.03
CA ALA A 37 -8.36 -9.15 -6.71
C ALA A 37 -9.43 -8.50 -5.80
N ASN A 38 -9.05 -7.52 -4.97
CA ASN A 38 -9.90 -7.04 -3.87
C ASN A 38 -10.30 -5.56 -3.98
N VAL A 39 -9.68 -4.78 -4.88
CA VAL A 39 -10.06 -3.39 -5.12
C VAL A 39 -10.75 -3.27 -6.48
N PRO A 40 -12.01 -2.79 -6.53
CA PRO A 40 -12.76 -2.68 -7.77
C PRO A 40 -12.02 -1.89 -8.85
N ASN A 41 -12.02 -2.41 -10.08
CA ASN A 41 -11.41 -1.79 -11.27
C ASN A 41 -9.90 -1.46 -11.13
N MET A 42 -9.19 -2.00 -10.15
CA MET A 42 -7.78 -1.68 -9.91
C MET A 42 -6.90 -2.04 -11.11
N ARG A 43 -7.12 -3.20 -11.75
CA ARG A 43 -6.35 -3.63 -12.94
C ARG A 43 -6.39 -2.59 -14.08
N ALA A 44 -7.47 -1.83 -14.22
CA ALA A 44 -7.62 -0.81 -15.27
C ALA A 44 -6.70 0.41 -15.08
N GLN A 45 -6.13 0.60 -13.87
CA GLN A 45 -5.22 1.72 -13.59
C GLN A 45 -3.79 1.49 -14.11
N PHE A 46 -3.50 0.29 -14.61
CA PHE A 46 -2.17 -0.10 -15.04
C PHE A 46 -2.16 -0.36 -16.55
N SER A 47 -1.55 0.54 -17.31
CA SER A 47 -1.50 0.48 -18.78
C SER A 47 -0.14 0.10 -19.36
N LYS A 48 0.91 0.05 -18.54
CA LYS A 48 2.29 -0.23 -18.97
C LYS A 48 2.62 -1.72 -19.14
N PHE A 49 1.73 -2.58 -18.65
CA PHE A 49 1.79 -4.03 -18.78
C PHE A 49 0.35 -4.55 -18.94
N ASN A 50 0.19 -5.78 -19.42
CA ASN A 50 -1.13 -6.41 -19.47
C ASN A 50 -1.56 -6.80 -18.05
N ALA A 51 -2.28 -5.91 -17.37
CA ALA A 51 -2.75 -6.17 -16.01
C ALA A 51 -3.82 -7.29 -15.93
N ASN A 52 -4.32 -7.84 -17.05
CA ASN A 52 -5.28 -8.95 -17.07
C ASN A 52 -4.63 -10.31 -17.36
N GLN A 53 -3.31 -10.37 -17.53
CA GLN A 53 -2.61 -11.66 -17.60
C GLN A 53 -2.66 -12.39 -16.24
N SER A 54 -2.34 -13.68 -16.23
CA SER A 54 -2.32 -14.47 -15.00
C SER A 54 -1.31 -13.93 -13.99
N ASP A 55 -1.55 -14.17 -12.71
CA ASP A 55 -0.66 -13.72 -11.64
C ASP A 55 0.76 -14.30 -11.80
N ASP A 56 0.89 -15.52 -12.32
CA ASP A 56 2.20 -16.12 -12.60
C ASP A 56 2.91 -15.46 -13.78
N ALA A 57 2.17 -15.04 -14.81
CA ALA A 57 2.74 -14.27 -15.90
C ALA A 57 3.17 -12.86 -15.43
N LEU A 58 2.36 -12.21 -14.58
CA LEU A 58 2.71 -10.91 -13.98
C LEU A 58 4.03 -10.96 -13.20
N LYS A 59 4.29 -12.03 -12.44
CA LYS A 59 5.55 -12.19 -11.68
C LYS A 59 6.81 -12.18 -12.56
N GLY A 60 6.67 -12.51 -13.85
CA GLY A 60 7.73 -12.46 -14.85
C GLY A 60 7.76 -11.17 -15.69
N ASP A 61 6.76 -10.30 -15.58
CA ASP A 61 6.62 -9.08 -16.38
C ASP A 61 7.47 -7.94 -15.80
N ALA A 62 8.42 -7.44 -16.59
CA ALA A 62 9.37 -6.43 -16.14
C ALA A 62 8.72 -5.08 -15.78
N GLU A 63 7.68 -4.66 -16.49
CA GLU A 63 6.98 -3.40 -16.20
C GLU A 63 6.07 -3.54 -14.99
N PHE A 64 5.47 -4.73 -14.77
CA PHE A 64 4.81 -5.04 -13.50
C PHE A 64 5.77 -4.96 -12.32
N ILE A 65 6.93 -5.62 -12.39
CA ILE A 65 7.92 -5.61 -11.31
C ILE A 65 8.44 -4.18 -11.04
N LYS A 66 8.64 -3.39 -12.09
CA LYS A 66 9.02 -1.98 -11.94
C LYS A 66 7.95 -1.18 -11.20
N GLN A 67 6.68 -1.38 -11.53
CA GLN A 67 5.59 -0.71 -10.83
C GLN A 67 5.47 -1.16 -9.36
N VAL A 68 5.65 -2.45 -9.09
CA VAL A 68 5.73 -2.99 -7.72
C VAL A 68 6.82 -2.28 -6.92
N ASN A 69 8.02 -2.13 -7.49
CA ASN A 69 9.14 -1.46 -6.82
C ASN A 69 8.83 0.02 -6.51
N VAL A 70 8.12 0.73 -7.40
CA VAL A 70 7.69 2.12 -7.15
C VAL A 70 6.72 2.19 -5.97
N ILE A 71 5.74 1.28 -5.91
CA ILE A 71 4.76 1.22 -4.82
C ILE A 71 5.44 0.92 -3.49
N VAL A 72 6.32 -0.09 -3.46
CA VAL A 72 7.07 -0.48 -2.26
C VAL A 72 7.97 0.66 -1.77
N ALA A 73 8.67 1.36 -2.67
CA ALA A 73 9.51 2.49 -2.30
C ALA A 73 8.70 3.66 -1.71
N ALA A 74 7.50 3.93 -2.24
CA ALA A 74 6.61 4.94 -1.69
C ALA A 74 6.11 4.55 -0.29
N LEU A 75 5.71 3.29 -0.09
CA LEU A 75 5.31 2.76 1.22
C LEU A 75 6.46 2.81 2.23
N ASP A 76 7.67 2.38 1.84
CA ASP A 76 8.88 2.50 2.66
C ASP A 76 9.10 3.94 3.12
N GLY A 77 8.98 4.91 2.21
CA GLY A 77 9.16 6.33 2.53
C GLY A 77 8.12 6.85 3.52
N LEU A 78 6.85 6.44 3.38
CA LEU A 78 5.81 6.77 4.37
C LEU A 78 6.14 6.15 5.73
N LEU A 79 6.47 4.86 5.77
CA LEU A 79 6.73 4.10 6.99
C LEU A 79 7.97 4.63 7.74
N GLN A 80 9.03 5.00 7.04
CA GLN A 80 10.21 5.64 7.64
C GLN A 80 9.90 7.01 8.25
N SER A 81 8.84 7.67 7.79
CA SER A 81 8.44 8.99 8.26
C SER A 81 7.39 9.00 9.37
N VAL A 82 6.83 7.85 9.79
CA VAL A 82 5.70 7.81 10.75
C VAL A 82 6.02 8.42 12.12
N ASN A 83 7.29 8.47 12.49
CA ASN A 83 7.77 9.09 13.73
C ASN A 83 8.13 10.58 13.58
N ASN A 84 8.03 11.14 12.38
CA ASN A 84 8.26 12.55 12.08
C ASN A 84 7.01 13.14 11.40
N PRO A 85 6.07 13.75 12.15
CA PRO A 85 4.79 14.19 11.62
C PRO A 85 4.89 15.15 10.44
N GLY A 86 5.86 16.08 10.46
CA GLY A 86 6.07 17.01 9.35
C GLY A 86 6.55 16.32 8.07
N GLN A 87 7.50 15.38 8.20
CA GLN A 87 7.97 14.60 7.07
C GLN A 87 6.90 13.65 6.53
N LEU A 88 6.10 13.03 7.42
CA LEU A 88 4.99 12.17 7.03
C LEU A 88 3.96 12.95 6.20
N GLN A 89 3.55 14.13 6.67
CA GLN A 89 2.59 14.95 5.94
C GLN A 89 3.15 15.35 4.56
N ALA A 90 4.41 15.80 4.48
CA ALA A 90 5.04 16.16 3.21
C ALA A 90 5.09 14.97 2.22
N ASN A 91 5.35 13.75 2.73
CA ASN A 91 5.35 12.54 1.91
C ASN A 91 3.93 12.17 1.44
N LEU A 92 2.93 12.30 2.30
CA LEU A 92 1.52 12.10 1.93
C LEU A 92 1.07 13.12 0.87
N ASP A 93 1.41 14.40 1.03
CA ASP A 93 1.05 15.47 0.09
C ASP A 93 1.66 15.23 -1.29
N LYS A 94 2.96 14.86 -1.32
CA LYS A 94 3.64 14.51 -2.58
C LYS A 94 2.99 13.31 -3.26
N LEU A 95 2.62 12.29 -2.49
CA LEU A 95 1.95 11.10 -3.01
C LEU A 95 0.56 11.43 -3.54
N ALA A 96 -0.22 12.23 -2.82
CA ALA A 96 -1.56 12.64 -3.19
C ALA A 96 -1.54 13.45 -4.49
N LYS A 97 -0.68 14.47 -4.57
CA LYS A 97 -0.49 15.28 -5.78
C LYS A 97 -0.12 14.44 -7.00
N SER A 98 0.73 13.42 -6.81
CA SER A 98 1.09 12.50 -7.89
C SER A 98 -0.11 11.72 -8.40
N HIS A 99 -0.98 11.22 -7.51
CA HIS A 99 -2.18 10.48 -7.90
C HIS A 99 -3.26 11.37 -8.51
N VAL A 100 -3.45 12.60 -8.01
CA VAL A 100 -4.34 13.60 -8.63
C VAL A 100 -3.92 13.88 -10.07
N ASN A 101 -2.62 14.08 -10.33
CA ASN A 101 -2.11 14.30 -11.68
C ASN A 101 -2.34 13.11 -12.62
N LEU A 102 -2.39 11.90 -12.07
CA LEU A 102 -2.72 10.67 -12.80
C LEU A 102 -4.23 10.41 -12.91
N LYS A 103 -5.07 11.29 -12.32
CA LYS A 103 -6.52 11.14 -12.22
C LYS A 103 -6.94 9.86 -11.50
N ILE A 104 -6.19 9.48 -10.48
CA ILE A 104 -6.47 8.34 -9.60
C ILE A 104 -6.92 8.91 -8.26
N GLY A 105 -8.19 8.69 -7.90
CA GLY A 105 -8.82 9.29 -6.74
C GLY A 105 -9.33 8.29 -5.69
N LEU A 106 -10.23 8.79 -4.85
CA LEU A 106 -10.84 8.05 -3.73
C LEU A 106 -11.66 6.85 -4.18
N GLU A 107 -12.09 6.79 -5.43
CA GLU A 107 -12.77 5.64 -6.01
C GLU A 107 -11.92 4.36 -5.96
N PHE A 108 -10.59 4.47 -5.90
CA PHE A 108 -9.68 3.33 -5.69
C PHE A 108 -9.17 3.26 -4.25
N PHE A 109 -8.79 4.39 -3.66
CA PHE A 109 -8.19 4.39 -2.33
C PHE A 109 -9.19 4.24 -1.18
N GLY A 110 -10.47 4.58 -1.40
CA GLY A 110 -11.55 4.33 -0.45
C GLY A 110 -11.77 2.82 -0.23
N PRO A 111 -12.03 2.03 -1.29
CA PRO A 111 -12.09 0.57 -1.17
C PRO A 111 -10.78 -0.04 -0.68
N LEU A 112 -9.62 0.49 -1.07
CA LEU A 112 -8.34 0.02 -0.52
C LEU A 112 -8.28 0.18 1.01
N GLN A 113 -8.65 1.34 1.54
CA GLN A 113 -8.72 1.57 2.99
C GLN A 113 -9.66 0.58 3.68
N GLN A 114 -10.81 0.29 3.07
CA GLN A 114 -11.81 -0.61 3.63
C GLN A 114 -11.36 -2.06 3.67
N ASN A 115 -10.51 -2.49 2.73
CA ASN A 115 -10.17 -3.91 2.56
C ASN A 115 -8.75 -4.28 3.02
N ILE A 116 -7.84 -3.31 3.18
CA ILE A 116 -6.41 -3.58 3.47
C ILE A 116 -6.20 -4.45 4.72
N HIS A 117 -7.12 -4.39 5.68
CA HIS A 117 -7.04 -5.21 6.89
C HIS A 117 -6.94 -6.71 6.54
N SER A 118 -7.72 -7.19 5.56
CA SER A 118 -7.71 -8.59 5.14
C SER A 118 -6.37 -9.05 4.54
N PHE A 119 -5.66 -8.16 3.82
CA PHE A 119 -4.32 -8.44 3.34
C PHE A 119 -3.35 -8.64 4.50
N ILE A 120 -3.39 -7.74 5.48
CA ILE A 120 -2.48 -7.78 6.64
C ILE A 120 -2.75 -9.01 7.51
N GLU A 121 -4.02 -9.32 7.76
CA GLU A 121 -4.45 -10.52 8.47
C GLU A 121 -3.89 -11.78 7.81
N SER A 122 -4.12 -11.94 6.51
CA SER A 122 -3.66 -13.12 5.76
C SER A 122 -2.13 -13.17 5.66
N ALA A 123 -1.47 -12.05 5.39
CA ALA A 123 -0.03 -12.00 5.16
C ALA A 123 0.79 -12.22 6.44
N LEU A 124 0.23 -11.88 7.61
CA LEU A 124 0.90 -12.03 8.90
C LEU A 124 0.35 -13.18 9.76
N GLY A 125 -0.76 -13.81 9.35
CA GLY A 125 -1.43 -14.82 10.16
C GLY A 125 -2.00 -14.25 11.46
N VAL A 126 -2.50 -13.01 11.43
CA VAL A 126 -3.08 -12.30 12.58
C VAL A 126 -4.59 -12.14 12.43
N GLY A 127 -5.30 -11.95 13.54
CA GLY A 127 -6.75 -11.74 13.52
C GLY A 127 -7.15 -10.28 13.29
N ALA A 128 -8.40 -10.05 12.87
CA ALA A 128 -8.96 -8.71 12.62
C ALA A 128 -8.94 -7.77 13.84
N GLY A 129 -8.85 -8.32 15.06
CA GLY A 129 -8.73 -7.54 16.29
C GLY A 129 -7.33 -6.99 16.56
N SER A 130 -6.30 -7.47 15.86
CA SER A 130 -4.91 -7.09 16.08
C SER A 130 -4.64 -5.62 15.70
N ASP A 131 -3.51 -5.09 16.18
CA ASP A 131 -3.12 -3.70 15.93
C ASP A 131 -2.65 -3.50 14.48
N GLU A 132 -2.02 -4.51 13.88
CA GLU A 132 -1.46 -4.38 12.53
C GLU A 132 -2.53 -4.05 11.48
N PRO A 133 -3.63 -4.81 11.31
CA PRO A 133 -4.65 -4.50 10.29
C PRO A 133 -5.28 -3.12 10.47
N LYS A 134 -5.52 -2.72 11.73
CA LYS A 134 -6.06 -1.39 12.09
C LYS A 134 -5.09 -0.28 11.71
N ALA A 135 -3.82 -0.43 12.04
CA ALA A 135 -2.80 0.58 11.79
C ALA A 135 -2.59 0.84 10.30
N TRP A 136 -2.62 -0.22 9.48
CA TRP A 136 -2.60 -0.09 8.02
C TRP A 136 -3.84 0.62 7.48
N GLY A 137 -5.03 0.29 7.98
CA GLY A 137 -6.26 1.02 7.67
C GLY A 137 -6.15 2.51 8.01
N ASN A 138 -5.59 2.85 9.18
CA ASN A 138 -5.40 4.22 9.64
C ASN A 138 -4.38 4.99 8.79
N LEU A 139 -3.31 4.35 8.32
CA LEU A 139 -2.34 4.97 7.41
C LEU A 139 -3.00 5.35 6.07
N ILE A 140 -3.80 4.44 5.51
CA ILE A 140 -4.52 4.72 4.25
C ILE A 140 -5.62 5.76 4.47
N ALA A 141 -6.28 5.77 5.64
CA ALA A 141 -7.21 6.82 6.00
C ALA A 141 -6.53 8.20 6.04
N ALA A 142 -5.33 8.29 6.63
CA ALA A 142 -4.55 9.53 6.61
C ALA A 142 -4.21 9.99 5.19
N PHE A 143 -3.83 9.05 4.31
CA PHE A 143 -3.62 9.35 2.89
C PHE A 143 -4.89 9.83 2.19
N ASN A 144 -6.04 9.20 2.43
CA ASN A 144 -7.33 9.60 1.86
C ASN A 144 -7.75 11.00 2.30
N GLU A 145 -7.48 11.39 3.55
CA GLU A 145 -7.72 12.75 4.03
C GLU A 145 -6.84 13.79 3.34
N THR A 146 -5.59 13.43 3.01
CA THR A 146 -4.72 14.29 2.20
C THR A 146 -5.20 14.36 0.76
N LEU A 147 -5.58 13.23 0.15
CA LEU A 147 -6.05 13.16 -1.22
C LEU A 147 -7.33 13.98 -1.46
N LYS A 148 -8.25 14.02 -0.48
CA LYS A 148 -9.45 14.87 -0.50
C LYS A 148 -9.16 16.37 -0.63
N LYS A 149 -7.98 16.81 -0.20
CA LYS A 149 -7.58 18.22 -0.12
C LYS A 149 -6.63 18.65 -1.24
N ALA A 150 -6.15 17.68 -2.03
CA ALA A 150 -5.09 17.86 -3.02
C ALA A 150 -5.59 18.34 -4.39
#